data_AF-A0A950TXE1-F1
#
_entry.id   AF-A0A950TXE1-F1
#
_cell.length_a   1.000
_cell.length_b   1.000
_cell.length_c   1.000
_cell.angle_alpha   90.00
_cell.angle_beta   90.00
_cell.angle_gamma   90.00
#
_symmetry.space_group_name_H-M   'P 1'
#
loop_
_entity.id
_entity.type
_entity.pdbx_description
1 polymer ?
#
loop_
_entity_poly.entity_id
_entity_poly.type
_entity_poly.pdbx_seq_one_letter_code
_entity_poly.pdbx_strand_id
1 'polypeptide(L)'
;MTALGDNELLFTSESVTEGHPDKIADQISDGVLDAVMRDDPTGRVACETVVNTGLVVVSGEITTETYVDIPAVARETVKRIGYTDAEYGFDYHTCAVINAIDKQSPDIAQGVECAYEARTDPTDDDELDLAGAGDQGMMFGYATRET
;
A
#
# COMPACT_ATOMS: atom_id res chain seq x y z
N MET A 1 15.94 39.42 7.57
CA MET A 1 14.59 38.85 7.46
C MET A 1 13.63 39.98 7.18
N THR A 2 13.00 39.99 6.01
CA THR A 2 11.87 40.88 5.71
C THR A 2 10.68 40.43 6.56
N ALA A 3 10.02 41.35 7.23
CA ALA A 3 8.78 41.05 7.94
C ALA A 3 7.67 40.78 6.91
N LEU A 4 6.87 39.74 7.13
CA LEU A 4 5.65 39.48 6.36
C LEU A 4 4.65 40.63 6.60
N GLY A 5 3.88 40.99 5.57
CA GLY A 5 2.81 41.99 5.66
C GLY A 5 1.58 41.46 6.42
N ASP A 6 0.62 42.36 6.67
CA ASP A 6 -0.67 41.98 7.26
C ASP A 6 -1.41 41.00 6.33
N ASN A 7 -1.82 39.85 6.87
CA ASN A 7 -2.46 38.72 6.17
C ASN A 7 -1.56 37.93 5.19
N GLU A 8 -0.24 38.06 5.29
CA GLU A 8 0.69 37.14 4.62
C GLU A 8 1.09 35.98 5.55
N LEU A 9 1.17 34.77 5.00
CA LEU A 9 1.66 33.59 5.70
C LEU A 9 2.60 32.80 4.80
N LEU A 10 3.56 32.11 5.42
CA LEU A 10 4.42 31.15 4.74
C LEU A 10 3.85 29.75 4.95
N PHE A 11 3.49 29.11 3.85
CA PHE A 11 3.12 27.71 3.81
C PHE A 11 4.15 26.96 2.96
N THR A 12 4.53 25.76 3.36
CA THR A 12 5.49 24.94 2.62
C THR A 12 5.00 23.51 2.57
N SER A 13 5.18 22.88 1.42
CA SER A 13 4.93 21.47 1.18
C SER A 13 6.13 20.89 0.42
N GLU A 14 6.37 19.60 0.57
CA GLU A 14 7.46 18.90 -0.10
C GLU A 14 6.94 17.66 -0.84
N SER A 15 7.76 17.15 -1.74
CA SER A 15 7.50 15.93 -2.49
C SER A 15 8.82 15.23 -2.77
N VAL A 16 8.74 13.95 -3.07
CA VAL A 16 9.90 13.11 -3.40
C VAL A 16 9.64 12.39 -4.71
N THR A 17 10.70 11.96 -5.38
CA THR A 17 10.59 11.25 -6.65
C THR A 17 10.20 9.79 -6.43
N GLU A 18 9.81 9.11 -7.51
CA GLU A 18 9.55 7.66 -7.52
C GLU A 18 10.76 6.80 -7.06
N GLY A 19 11.98 7.34 -7.15
CA GLY A 19 13.20 6.70 -6.68
C GLY A 19 13.52 6.90 -5.21
N HIS A 20 12.73 7.68 -4.47
CA HIS A 20 12.89 7.76 -3.02
C HIS A 20 12.60 6.38 -2.39
N PRO A 21 13.41 5.86 -1.46
CA PRO A 21 13.25 4.50 -0.93
C PRO A 21 11.84 4.21 -0.38
N ASP A 22 11.23 5.19 0.30
CA ASP A 22 9.84 5.06 0.75
C ASP A 22 8.86 4.92 -0.42
N LYS A 23 9.05 5.67 -1.51
CA LYS A 23 8.20 5.55 -2.71
C LYS A 23 8.49 4.30 -3.53
N ILE A 24 9.69 3.72 -3.43
CA ILE A 24 9.97 2.40 -3.99
C ILE A 24 9.18 1.35 -3.21
N ALA A 25 9.18 1.42 -1.87
CA ALA A 25 8.39 0.52 -1.03
C ALA A 25 6.89 0.61 -1.37
N ASP A 26 6.34 1.82 -1.43
CA ASP A 26 4.93 2.05 -1.83
C ASP A 26 4.61 1.38 -3.18
N GLN A 27 5.44 1.62 -4.20
CA GLN A 27 5.21 1.08 -5.54
C GLN A 27 5.37 -0.43 -5.65
N ILE A 28 6.22 -1.04 -4.81
CA ILE A 28 6.34 -2.50 -4.75
C ILE A 28 5.08 -3.08 -4.09
N SER A 29 4.65 -2.51 -2.97
CA SER A 29 3.41 -2.91 -2.28
C SER A 29 2.20 -2.81 -3.20
N ASP A 30 2.03 -1.69 -3.90
CA ASP A 30 0.94 -1.51 -4.87
C ASP A 30 1.10 -2.42 -6.09
N GLY A 31 2.33 -2.72 -6.52
CA GLY A 31 2.58 -3.68 -7.59
C GLY A 31 2.12 -5.11 -7.23
N VAL A 32 2.24 -5.49 -5.96
CA VAL A 32 1.72 -6.77 -5.45
C VAL A 32 0.19 -6.74 -5.39
N LEU A 33 -0.39 -5.65 -4.90
CA LEU A 33 -1.84 -5.42 -4.92
C LEU A 33 -2.41 -5.55 -6.35
N ASP A 34 -1.81 -4.86 -7.32
CA ASP A 34 -2.23 -4.90 -8.72
C ASP A 34 -2.13 -6.31 -9.32
N ALA A 35 -1.10 -7.07 -8.95
CA ALA A 35 -0.96 -8.45 -9.40
C ALA A 35 -2.06 -9.36 -8.86
N VAL A 36 -2.49 -9.16 -7.61
CA VAL A 36 -3.64 -9.87 -7.03
C VAL A 36 -4.94 -9.44 -7.71
N MET A 37 -5.22 -8.13 -7.73
CA MET A 37 -6.49 -7.57 -8.22
C MET A 37 -6.75 -7.84 -9.70
N ARG A 38 -5.70 -8.09 -10.49
CA ARG A 38 -5.82 -8.47 -11.90
C ARG A 38 -6.57 -9.79 -12.10
N ASP A 39 -6.30 -10.78 -11.25
CA ASP A 39 -6.79 -12.15 -11.41
C ASP A 39 -7.82 -12.53 -10.33
N ASP A 40 -7.80 -11.86 -9.19
CA ASP A 40 -8.73 -12.03 -8.06
C ASP A 40 -9.18 -10.66 -7.53
N PRO A 41 -10.25 -10.07 -8.11
CA PRO A 41 -10.80 -8.78 -7.69
C PRO A 41 -11.37 -8.77 -6.26
N THR A 42 -11.54 -9.94 -5.65
CA THR A 42 -12.02 -10.11 -4.27
C THR A 42 -10.90 -10.41 -3.28
N GLY A 43 -9.66 -10.50 -3.77
CA GLY A 43 -8.48 -10.75 -2.95
C GLY A 43 -8.29 -9.64 -1.91
N ARG A 44 -7.78 -10.02 -0.74
CA ARG A 44 -7.47 -9.10 0.36
C ARG A 44 -5.97 -8.95 0.48
N VAL A 45 -5.47 -7.73 0.42
CA VAL A 45 -4.03 -7.44 0.39
C VAL A 45 -3.70 -6.38 1.43
N ALA A 46 -2.88 -6.75 2.41
CA ALA A 46 -2.15 -5.84 3.27
C ALA A 46 -0.66 -6.13 3.06
N CYS A 47 -0.05 -5.46 2.08
CA CYS A 47 1.32 -5.72 1.63
C CYS A 47 2.23 -4.58 2.10
N GLU A 48 3.21 -4.92 2.94
CA GLU A 48 4.21 -4.01 3.47
C GLU A 48 5.56 -4.29 2.83
N THR A 49 6.25 -3.22 2.43
CA THR A 49 7.58 -3.33 1.83
C THR A 49 8.60 -2.54 2.62
N VAL A 50 9.75 -3.15 2.90
CA VAL A 50 10.93 -2.47 3.45
C VAL A 50 12.05 -2.55 2.43
N VAL A 51 12.64 -1.40 2.11
CA VAL A 51 13.77 -1.29 1.17
C VAL A 51 15.00 -0.78 1.90
N ASN A 52 16.15 -1.41 1.65
CA ASN A 52 17.45 -1.01 2.16
C ASN A 52 18.56 -1.41 1.17
N THR A 53 19.83 -1.10 1.47
CA THR A 53 20.98 -1.41 0.63
C THR A 53 21.02 -2.89 0.24
N GLY A 54 20.74 -3.17 -1.04
CA GLY A 54 20.73 -4.51 -1.60
C GLY A 54 19.62 -5.44 -1.07
N LEU A 55 18.59 -4.90 -0.40
CA LEU A 55 17.53 -5.70 0.20
C LEU A 55 16.13 -5.10 -0.05
N VAL A 56 15.20 -5.97 -0.45
CA VAL A 56 13.76 -5.75 -0.43
C VAL A 56 13.15 -6.84 0.45
N VAL A 57 12.36 -6.45 1.44
CA VAL A 57 11.51 -7.37 2.22
C VAL A 57 10.06 -7.04 1.90
N VAL A 58 9.31 -8.03 1.43
CA VAL A 58 7.88 -7.94 1.21
C VAL A 58 7.20 -8.82 2.26
N SER A 59 6.31 -8.23 3.05
CA SER A 59 5.70 -8.83 4.24
C SER A 59 4.23 -8.44 4.32
N GLY A 60 3.48 -9.06 5.23
CA GLY A 60 2.10 -8.73 5.53
C GLY A 60 1.16 -9.89 5.25
N GLU A 61 -0.08 -9.58 4.96
CA GLU A 61 -1.17 -10.56 4.93
C GLU A 61 -1.90 -10.49 3.59
N ILE A 62 -1.90 -11.61 2.86
CA ILE A 62 -2.62 -11.73 1.59
C ILE A 62 -3.54 -12.95 1.62
N THR A 63 -4.81 -12.72 1.31
CA THR A 63 -5.80 -13.77 1.06
C THR A 63 -6.27 -13.66 -0.38
N THR A 64 -5.88 -14.63 -1.21
CA THR A 64 -6.24 -14.66 -2.63
C THR A 64 -6.22 -16.09 -3.17
N GLU A 65 -6.92 -16.33 -4.27
CA GLU A 65 -6.82 -17.58 -5.05
C GLU A 65 -5.73 -17.54 -6.13
N THR A 66 -5.16 -16.37 -6.43
CA THR A 66 -4.12 -16.23 -7.46
C THR A 66 -2.72 -16.46 -6.92
N TYR A 67 -1.79 -16.79 -7.82
CA TYR A 67 -0.37 -16.86 -7.51
C TYR A 67 0.32 -15.58 -7.98
N VAL A 68 1.09 -14.95 -7.08
CA VAL A 68 1.91 -13.78 -7.41
C VAL A 68 3.39 -14.10 -7.21
N ASP A 69 4.18 -13.90 -8.28
CA ASP A 69 5.65 -13.96 -8.20
C ASP A 69 6.18 -12.65 -7.60
N ILE A 70 6.21 -12.58 -6.27
CA ILE A 70 6.63 -11.41 -5.50
C ILE A 70 8.06 -10.94 -5.88
N PRO A 71 9.07 -11.83 -5.98
CA PRO A 71 10.39 -11.43 -6.49
C PRO A 71 10.35 -10.78 -7.86
N ALA A 72 9.57 -11.31 -8.82
CA ALA A 72 9.47 -10.71 -10.15
C ALA A 72 8.83 -9.32 -10.09
N VAL A 73 7.74 -9.15 -9.34
CA VAL A 73 7.07 -7.84 -9.16
C VAL A 73 8.04 -6.81 -8.57
N ALA A 74 8.75 -7.16 -7.49
CA ALA A 74 9.70 -6.25 -6.86
C ALA A 74 10.82 -5.85 -7.83
N ARG A 75 11.41 -6.80 -8.56
CA ARG A 75 12.50 -6.53 -9.51
C ARG A 75 12.05 -5.69 -10.69
N GLU A 76 10.89 -5.98 -11.29
CA GLU A 76 10.38 -5.19 -12.41
C GLU A 76 9.99 -3.77 -11.99
N THR A 77 9.46 -3.59 -10.77
CA THR A 77 9.21 -2.26 -10.22
C THR A 77 10.51 -1.48 -10.01
N VAL A 78 11.53 -2.06 -9.37
CA VAL A 78 12.85 -1.42 -9.17
C VAL A 78 13.51 -1.06 -10.50
N LYS A 79 13.40 -1.94 -11.50
CA LYS A 79 13.88 -1.71 -12.86
C LYS A 79 13.15 -0.55 -13.54
N ARG A 80 11.82 -0.50 -13.43
CA ARG A 80 10.98 0.56 -14.02
C ARG A 80 11.33 1.94 -13.45
N ILE A 81 11.62 2.01 -12.15
CA ILE A 81 12.07 3.23 -11.45
C ILE A 81 13.46 3.68 -11.92
N GLY A 82 14.29 2.76 -12.45
CA GLY A 82 15.59 3.07 -13.06
C GLY A 82 16.81 2.57 -12.30
N TYR A 83 16.65 1.77 -11.25
CA TYR A 83 17.77 1.15 -10.53
C TYR A 83 18.29 -0.09 -11.28
N THR A 84 19.04 0.17 -12.35
CA THR A 84 19.56 -0.84 -13.29
C THR A 84 21.07 -1.04 -13.27
N ASP A 85 21.78 -0.30 -12.41
CA ASP A 85 23.23 -0.35 -12.27
C ASP A 85 23.62 -0.27 -10.79
N ALA A 86 24.54 -1.13 -10.36
CA ALA A 86 25.03 -1.17 -8.99
C ALA A 86 25.74 0.14 -8.56
N GLU A 87 26.25 0.92 -9.51
CA GLU A 87 26.85 2.25 -9.24
C GLU A 87 25.84 3.24 -8.62
N TYR A 88 24.54 3.01 -8.78
CA TYR A 88 23.49 3.84 -8.17
C TYR A 88 23.27 3.54 -6.68
N GLY A 89 23.97 2.53 -6.14
CA GLY A 89 23.83 2.06 -4.75
C GLY A 89 22.70 1.04 -4.55
N PHE A 90 21.91 0.77 -5.59
CA PHE A 90 20.85 -0.22 -5.60
C PHE A 90 20.61 -0.72 -7.04
N ASP A 91 20.35 -2.02 -7.22
CA ASP A 91 20.19 -2.62 -8.54
C ASP A 91 19.18 -3.78 -8.50
N TYR A 92 18.24 -3.75 -9.43
CA TYR A 92 17.17 -4.74 -9.55
C TYR A 92 17.67 -6.16 -9.84
N HIS A 93 18.85 -6.33 -10.43
CA HIS A 93 19.40 -7.65 -10.71
C HIS A 93 20.02 -8.29 -9.49
N THR A 94 20.72 -7.50 -8.67
CA THR A 94 21.57 -8.00 -7.58
C THR A 94 20.96 -7.88 -6.20
N CYS A 95 19.90 -7.09 -6.01
CA CYS A 95 19.22 -6.99 -4.72
C CYS A 95 18.61 -8.34 -4.29
N ALA A 96 18.67 -8.62 -2.99
CA ALA A 96 17.94 -9.71 -2.37
C ALA A 96 16.46 -9.33 -2.25
N VAL A 97 15.56 -10.28 -2.53
CA VAL A 97 14.13 -10.12 -2.28
C VAL A 97 13.70 -11.22 -1.31
N ILE A 98 13.22 -10.82 -0.14
CA ILE A 98 12.70 -11.71 0.90
C ILE A 98 11.17 -11.60 0.87
N ASN A 99 10.51 -12.74 0.69
CA ASN A 99 9.07 -12.86 0.81
C ASN A 99 8.72 -13.46 2.19
N ALA A 100 7.97 -12.71 2.99
CA ALA A 100 7.48 -13.08 4.32
C ALA A 100 5.97 -12.81 4.43
N ILE A 101 5.22 -13.05 3.36
CA ILE A 101 3.76 -12.90 3.33
C ILE A 101 3.09 -14.11 3.98
N ASP A 102 2.14 -13.85 4.86
CA ASP A 102 1.25 -14.82 5.48
C ASP A 102 -0.21 -14.67 4.98
N LYS A 103 -1.09 -15.59 5.38
CA LYS A 103 -2.53 -15.43 5.17
C LYS A 103 -3.12 -14.50 6.22
N GLN A 104 -4.18 -13.78 5.85
CA GLN A 104 -4.92 -12.93 6.80
C GLN A 104 -5.44 -13.74 8.00
N SER A 105 -5.41 -13.13 9.18
CA SER A 105 -6.00 -13.71 10.38
C SER A 105 -7.51 -13.96 10.22
N PRO A 106 -8.03 -15.16 10.55
CA PRO A 106 -9.47 -15.43 10.55
C PRO A 106 -10.27 -14.51 11.49
N ASP A 107 -9.65 -14.03 12.58
CA ASP A 107 -10.28 -13.11 13.54
C ASP A 107 -10.55 -11.73 12.92
N ILE A 108 -9.70 -11.31 11.99
CA ILE A 108 -9.87 -10.08 11.20
C ILE A 108 -10.92 -10.35 10.12
N ALA A 109 -10.79 -11.45 9.38
CA ALA A 109 -11.68 -11.78 8.27
C ALA A 109 -13.16 -11.77 8.69
N GLN A 110 -13.51 -12.41 9.81
CA GLN A 110 -14.90 -12.46 10.29
C GLN A 110 -15.48 -11.07 10.65
N GLY A 111 -14.65 -10.12 11.05
CA GLY A 111 -15.09 -8.77 11.42
C GLY A 111 -15.35 -7.88 10.21
N VAL A 112 -14.68 -8.17 9.10
CA VAL A 112 -14.80 -7.44 7.84
C VAL A 112 -15.85 -8.06 6.93
N GLU A 113 -15.91 -9.39 6.88
CA GLU A 113 -16.88 -10.14 6.05
C GLU A 113 -18.31 -10.03 6.56
N CYS A 114 -18.48 -9.88 7.87
CA CYS A 114 -19.79 -9.70 8.48
C CYS A 114 -19.70 -8.59 9.53
N ALA A 115 -20.19 -7.40 9.14
CA ALA A 115 -20.17 -6.20 9.97
C ALA A 115 -20.89 -6.40 11.32
N TYR A 116 -20.73 -5.43 12.21
CA TYR A 116 -21.36 -5.51 13.52
C TYR A 116 -22.90 -5.43 13.41
N GLU A 117 -23.39 -4.59 12.51
CA GLU A 117 -24.78 -4.33 12.17
C GLU A 117 -25.45 -5.62 11.70
N ALA A 118 -24.91 -6.24 10.64
CA ALA A 118 -25.37 -7.53 10.10
C ALA A 118 -25.35 -8.68 11.13
N ARG A 119 -24.46 -8.64 12.14
CA ARG A 119 -24.39 -9.66 13.20
C ARG A 119 -25.36 -9.43 14.35
N THR A 120 -25.81 -8.19 14.57
CA THR A 120 -26.56 -7.80 15.77
C THR A 120 -28.00 -7.40 15.48
N ASP A 121 -28.31 -6.99 14.26
CA ASP A 121 -29.67 -6.74 13.78
C ASP A 121 -30.04 -7.72 12.66
N PRO A 122 -30.73 -8.83 12.96
CA PRO A 122 -31.15 -9.80 11.95
C PRO A 122 -32.28 -9.29 11.04
N THR A 123 -32.78 -8.07 11.26
CA THR A 123 -33.77 -7.42 10.39
C THR A 123 -33.14 -6.44 9.41
N ASP A 124 -31.83 -6.19 9.54
CA ASP A 124 -31.05 -5.42 8.58
C ASP A 124 -30.72 -6.28 7.36
N ASP A 125 -31.28 -5.91 6.20
CA ASP A 125 -31.13 -6.59 4.92
C ASP A 125 -30.40 -5.74 3.88
N ASP A 126 -29.77 -4.63 4.27
CA ASP A 126 -28.98 -3.80 3.36
C ASP A 126 -27.66 -4.50 2.99
N GLU A 127 -27.51 -4.84 1.71
CA GLU A 127 -26.29 -5.45 1.19
C GLU A 127 -25.05 -4.57 1.37
N LEU A 128 -25.22 -3.25 1.50
CA LEU A 128 -24.13 -2.30 1.73
C LEU A 128 -23.58 -2.34 3.17
N ASP A 129 -24.38 -2.80 4.13
CA ASP A 129 -23.99 -2.88 5.54
C ASP A 129 -23.33 -4.22 5.89
N LEU A 130 -23.17 -5.12 4.91
CA LEU A 130 -22.53 -6.43 5.12
C LEU A 130 -21.03 -6.30 5.46
N ALA A 131 -20.34 -5.37 4.82
CA ALA A 131 -18.90 -5.21 4.94
C ALA A 131 -18.51 -4.23 6.07
N GLY A 132 -17.85 -4.75 7.10
CA GLY A 132 -17.35 -3.94 8.21
C GLY A 132 -16.06 -3.19 7.87
N ALA A 133 -15.73 -2.17 8.65
CA ALA A 133 -14.41 -1.54 8.57
C ALA A 133 -13.30 -2.55 8.91
N GLY A 134 -12.20 -2.52 8.15
CA GLY A 134 -11.02 -3.38 8.35
C GLY A 134 -10.29 -3.16 9.68
N ASP A 135 -10.34 -1.93 10.17
CA ASP A 135 -9.78 -1.50 11.45
C ASP A 135 -10.51 -0.22 11.89
N GLN A 136 -10.28 0.20 13.13
CA GLN A 136 -10.66 1.53 13.61
C GLN A 136 -9.90 2.62 12.83
N GLY A 137 -10.54 3.75 12.54
CA GLY A 137 -9.89 4.81 11.76
C GLY A 137 -10.58 6.16 11.80
N MET A 138 -9.88 7.15 11.27
CA MET A 138 -10.35 8.52 11.06
C MET A 138 -9.83 8.99 9.69
N MET A 139 -10.70 9.59 8.89
CA MET A 139 -10.39 10.03 7.53
C MET A 139 -10.71 11.52 7.37
N PHE A 140 -9.86 12.23 6.63
CA PHE A 140 -10.05 13.65 6.28
C PHE A 140 -10.02 13.81 4.76
N GLY A 141 -10.92 14.64 4.21
CA GLY A 141 -10.92 15.04 2.80
C GLY A 141 -10.65 16.54 2.67
N TYR A 142 -9.89 16.94 1.65
CA TYR A 142 -9.55 18.35 1.37
C TYR A 142 -9.76 18.69 -0.11
N ALA A 143 -10.28 19.89 -0.39
CA ALA A 143 -10.43 20.43 -1.73
C ALA A 143 -10.35 21.96 -1.73
N THR A 144 -9.76 22.53 -2.77
CA THR A 144 -9.57 23.98 -2.99
C THR A 144 -9.62 24.26 -4.49
N ARG A 145 -9.92 25.50 -4.88
CA ARG A 145 -9.97 25.95 -6.28
C ARG A 145 -8.73 26.73 -6.71
N GLU A 146 -7.64 26.66 -5.94
CA GLU A 146 -6.43 27.46 -6.18
C GLU A 146 -5.57 26.98 -7.36
N THR A 147 -5.84 25.78 -7.89
CA THR A 147 -5.17 25.17 -9.07
C THR A 147 -6.16 24.74 -10.14
#